data_AF-A0AA43M8H0-F1
#
_entry.id   AF-A0AA43M8H0-F1
#
_cell.length_a   1.000
_cell.length_b   1.000
_cell.length_c   1.000
_cell.angle_alpha   90.00
_cell.angle_beta   90.00
_cell.angle_gamma   90.00
#
_symmetry.space_group_name_H-M   'P 1'
#
loop_
_entity.id
_entity.type
_entity.pdbx_description
1 polymer ?
#
loop_
_entity_poly.entity_id
_entity_poly.type
_entity_poly.pdbx_seq_one_letter_code
_entity_poly.pdbx_strand_id
1 'polypeptide(L)' 'MPAKKSENPKAGLEVQIDPDLRYEQAVKELEKLISDMESGKFSLEETLLAYQRGAALLKHCQGVLAQVEQQVRIFEA' A
#
# COMPACT_ATOMS: atom_id res chain seq x y z
N MET A 1 14.19 28.14 -20.02
CA MET A 1 14.13 27.55 -18.66
C MET A 1 12.83 28.02 -18.01
N PRO A 2 11.89 27.13 -17.64
CA PRO A 2 10.78 27.51 -16.79
C PRO A 2 10.90 26.97 -15.36
N ALA A 3 10.31 27.76 -14.47
CA ALA A 3 10.35 27.71 -13.02
C ALA A 3 9.91 26.38 -12.38
N LYS A 4 10.43 26.17 -11.17
CA LYS A 4 9.99 25.17 -10.21
C LYS A 4 8.49 25.28 -9.98
N LYS A 5 7.76 24.17 -10.18
CA LYS A 5 6.43 24.01 -9.58
C LYS A 5 6.60 23.08 -8.39
N SER A 6 6.54 23.69 -7.21
CA SER A 6 6.34 23.00 -5.96
C SER A 6 4.92 22.43 -6.01
N GLU A 7 4.78 21.19 -6.46
CA GLU A 7 3.55 20.44 -6.30
C GLU A 7 3.58 19.81 -4.90
N ASN A 8 3.06 20.57 -3.95
CA ASN A 8 2.62 20.04 -2.68
C ASN A 8 1.12 19.77 -2.77
N PRO A 9 0.64 18.52 -2.83
CA PRO A 9 -0.74 18.20 -2.55
C PRO A 9 -0.83 17.62 -1.13
N LYS A 10 -0.93 18.49 -0.12
CA LYS A 10 -1.66 18.13 1.11
C LYS A 10 -3.15 18.28 0.80
N ALA A 11 -3.77 17.25 0.22
CA ALA A 11 -5.22 17.17 0.03
C ALA A 11 -5.66 15.71 -0.02
N GLY A 12 -6.46 15.28 0.97
CA GLY A 12 -7.14 13.98 1.02
C GLY A 12 -6.36 12.92 1.80
N LEU A 13 -6.81 12.61 3.02
CA LEU A 13 -6.38 11.44 3.79
C LEU A 13 -7.02 10.17 3.20
N GLU A 14 -6.86 9.95 1.89
CA GLU A 14 -7.42 8.78 1.20
C GLU A 14 -6.28 7.84 0.85
N VAL A 15 -6.24 6.70 1.54
CA VAL A 15 -5.34 5.60 1.21
C VAL A 15 -5.85 4.96 -0.08
N GLN A 16 -5.34 5.43 -1.22
CA GLN A 16 -5.66 4.85 -2.53
C GLN A 16 -4.72 3.68 -2.80
N ILE A 17 -5.29 2.47 -2.86
CA ILE A 17 -4.64 1.26 -3.36
C ILE A 17 -5.11 1.06 -4.80
N ASP A 18 -4.18 0.86 -5.71
CA ASP A 18 -4.50 0.53 -7.09
C ASP A 18 -5.20 -0.85 -7.14
N PRO A 19 -6.40 -0.97 -7.70
CA PRO A 19 -7.14 -2.24 -7.73
C PRO A 19 -6.45 -3.32 -8.59
N ASP A 20 -5.62 -2.92 -9.56
CA ASP A 20 -4.82 -3.81 -10.41
C ASP A 20 -3.42 -4.09 -9.83
N LEU A 21 -3.14 -3.60 -8.61
CA LEU A 21 -1.88 -3.85 -7.93
C LEU A 21 -1.67 -5.36 -7.74
N ARG A 22 -0.60 -5.90 -8.32
CA ARG A 22 -0.29 -7.33 -8.18
C ARG A 22 0.18 -7.63 -6.76
N TYR A 23 -0.10 -8.84 -6.28
CA TYR A 23 0.30 -9.30 -4.93
C TYR A 23 1.78 -9.01 -4.62
N GLU A 24 2.69 -9.37 -5.53
CA GLU A 24 4.13 -9.16 -5.36
C GLU A 24 4.50 -7.67 -5.22
N GLN A 25 3.78 -6.79 -5.94
CA GLN A 25 4.00 -5.35 -5.86
C GLN A 25 3.48 -4.78 -4.55
N ALA A 26 2.30 -5.24 -4.08
CA ALA A 26 1.73 -4.83 -2.80
C ALA A 26 2.63 -5.24 -1.62
N VAL A 27 3.19 -6.44 -1.65
CA VAL A 27 4.15 -6.91 -0.65
C VAL A 27 5.42 -6.05 -0.66
N LYS A 28 5.99 -5.80 -1.84
CA LYS A 28 7.19 -4.96 -1.97
C LYS A 28 6.97 -3.54 -1.47
N GLU A 29 5.80 -2.98 -1.71
CA GLU A 29 5.44 -1.65 -1.20
C GLU A 29 5.30 -1.65 0.33
N LEU A 30 4.70 -2.71 0.90
CA LEU A 30 4.59 -2.89 2.35
C LEU A 30 5.97 -3.01 3.01
N GLU A 31 6.88 -3.81 2.45
CA GLU A 31 8.26 -3.96 2.95
C GLU A 31 9.01 -2.63 2.93
N LYS A 32 8.90 -1.88 1.83
CA LYS A 32 9.51 -0.55 1.72
C LYS A 32 8.95 0.40 2.79
N LEU A 33 7.64 0.40 2.98
CA LEU A 33 6.97 1.25 3.95
C LEU A 33 7.41 0.93 5.39
N ILE A 34 7.54 -0.36 5.73
CA ILE A 34 8.08 -0.80 7.02
C ILE A 34 9.53 -0.33 7.18
N SER A 35 10.37 -0.53 6.16
CA SER A 35 11.77 -0.10 6.20
C SER A 35 11.92 1.41 6.39
N ASP A 36 11.06 2.20 5.74
CA ASP A 36 11.03 3.65 5.88
C ASP A 36 10.58 4.07 7.30
N MET A 37 9.60 3.37 7.89
CA MET A 37 9.16 3.59 9.28
C MET A 37 10.27 3.24 10.29
N GLU A 38 10.97 2.12 10.09
CA GLU A 38 12.08 1.68 10.94
C GLU A 38 13.30 2.61 10.84
N SER A 39 13.46 3.32 9.72
CA SER A 39 14.54 4.29 9.54
C SER A 39 14.44 5.51 10.47
N GLY A 40 13.30 5.70 11.15
CA GLY A 40 13.08 6.78 12.10
C GLY A 40 12.95 8.16 11.44
N LYS A 41 12.78 8.21 10.12
CA LYS A 41 12.68 9.46 9.34
C LYS A 41 11.27 10.04 9.29
N PHE A 42 10.26 9.30 9.73
CA PHE A 42 8.86 9.72 9.67
C PHE A 42 8.49 10.54 10.91
N SER A 43 7.80 11.65 10.69
CA SER A 43 7.05 12.33 11.74
C SER A 43 5.88 11.49 12.24
N LEU A 44 5.25 11.91 13.34
CA LEU A 44 4.08 11.24 13.91
C LEU A 44 2.93 11.13 12.91
N GLU A 45 2.66 12.19 12.14
CA GLU A 45 1.63 12.21 11.11
C GLU A 45 1.97 11.26 9.94
N GLU A 46 3.22 11.24 9.50
CA GLU A 46 3.69 10.33 8.45
C GLU A 46 3.64 8.87 8.89
N THR A 47 3.95 8.60 10.16
CA THR A 47 3.86 7.25 10.74
C THR A 47 2.41 6.77 10.75
N LEU A 48 1.45 7.64 11.09
CA LEU A 48 0.03 7.30 11.07
C LEU A 48 -0.46 7.00 9.65
N LEU A 49 -0.06 7.82 8.68
CA LEU A 49 -0.36 7.62 7.27
C LEU A 49 0.25 6.33 6.72
N ALA A 50 1.50 6.07 7.07
CA ALA A 50 2.21 4.86 6.68
C ALA A 50 1.50 3.61 7.23
N TYR A 51 1.09 3.65 8.50
CA TYR A 51 0.31 2.58 9.11
C TYR A 51 -1.02 2.34 8.39
N GLN A 52 -1.79 3.39 8.09
CA GLN A 52 -3.05 3.26 7.35
C GLN A 52 -2.83 2.66 5.95
N ARG A 53 -1.76 3.07 5.26
CA ARG A 53 -1.39 2.49 3.96
C ARG A 53 -0.96 1.04 4.06
N GLY A 54 -0.16 0.69 5.06
CA GLY A 54 0.23 -0.69 5.33
C GLY A 54 -0.98 -1.58 5.62
N ALA A 55 -1.95 -1.11 6.40
CA ALA A 55 -3.19 -1.82 6.67
C ALA A 55 -4.04 -2.06 5.40
N ALA A 56 -4.12 -1.07 4.51
CA ALA A 56 -4.83 -1.20 3.24
C ALA A 56 -4.12 -2.18 2.28
N LEU A 57 -2.79 -2.11 2.17
CA LEU A 57 -1.99 -3.07 1.40
C LEU A 57 -2.17 -4.50 1.92
N LEU A 58 -2.17 -4.68 3.24
CA LEU A 58 -2.40 -5.98 3.85
C LEU A 58 -3.79 -6.54 3.51
N LYS A 59 -4.82 -5.69 3.59
CA LYS A 59 -6.20 -6.06 3.22
C LYS A 59 -6.30 -6.45 1.74
N HIS A 60 -5.61 -5.73 0.86
CA HIS A 60 -5.54 -6.06 -0.56
C HIS A 60 -4.89 -7.44 -0.79
N CYS A 61 -3.73 -7.68 -0.18
CA CYS A 61 -3.05 -8.98 -0.24
C CYS A 61 -3.93 -10.14 0.22
N GLN A 62 -4.64 -9.97 1.35
CA GLN A 62 -5.59 -10.96 1.86
C GLN A 62 -6.74 -11.22 0.88
N GLY A 63 -7.27 -10.16 0.24
CA GLY A 63 -8.30 -10.28 -0.78
C GLY A 63 -7.84 -11.08 -1.99
N VAL A 64 -6.62 -10.81 -2.49
CA VAL A 64 -6.03 -11.55 -3.61
C VAL A 64 -5.84 -13.03 -3.25
N LEU A 65 -5.29 -13.32 -2.07
CA LEU A 65 -5.11 -14.70 -1.61
C LEU A 65 -6.44 -15.44 -1.48
N ALA A 66 -7.46 -14.81 -0.87
CA ALA A 66 -8.79 -15.39 -0.75
C ALA A 66 -9.42 -15.70 -2.12
N GLN A 67 -9.19 -14.84 -3.12
CA GLN A 67 -9.68 -15.05 -4.48
C GLN A 67 -8.97 -16.22 -5.18
N VAL A 68 -7.67 -16.40 -4.93
CA VAL A 68 -6.90 -17.55 -5.43
C VAL A 68 -7.34 -18.85 -4.74
N GLU A 69 -7.45 -18.84 -3.40
CA GLU A 69 -7.93 -19.99 -2.63
C GLU A 69 -9.33 -20.44 -3.08
N GLN A 70 -10.22 -19.49 -3.36
CA GLN A 70 -11.55 -19.80 -3.86
C GLN A 70 -11.52 -20.47 -5.24
N GLN A 71 -10.64 -20.01 -6.14
CA GLN A 71 -10.46 -20.64 -7.45
C GLN A 71 -9.94 -22.07 -7.30
N VAL A 72 -8.92 -22.29 -6.46
CA VAL A 72 -8.39 -23.61 -6.17
C VAL A 72 -9.48 -24.54 -5.63
N ARG A 73 -10.29 -24.09 -4.66
CA ARG A 73 -11.40 -24.88 -4.12
C ARG A 73 -12.42 -25.31 -5.18
N ILE A 74 -12.69 -24.47 -6.18
CA ILE A 74 -13.60 -24.82 -7.28
C ILE A 74 -12.99 -25.93 -8.17
N PHE A 75 -11.67 -25.94 -8.37
CA PHE A 75 -10.99 -26.97 -9.15
C PHE A 75 -10.81 -28.29 -8.41
N GLU A 76 -10.82 -28.28 -7.08
CA GLU A 76 -10.72 -29.48 -6.23
C GLU A 76 -12.07 -30.15 -5.93
N ALA A 77 -13.18 -29.54 -6.35
CA ALA A 77 -14.56 -30.03 -6.15
C ALA A 77 -15.10 -30.78 -7.38
#